data_AF-Q4D778-F1
#
_entry.id   AF-Q4D778-F1
#
_cell.length_a   1.000
_cell.length_b   1.000
_cell.length_c   1.000
_cell.angle_alpha   90.00
_cell.angle_beta   90.00
_cell.angle_gamma   90.00
#
_symmetry.space_group_name_H-M   'P 1'
#
loop_
_entity.id
_entity.type
_entity.pdbx_description
1 polymer ?
#
loop_
_entity_poly.entity_id
_entity_poly.type
_entity_poly.pdbx_seq_one_letter_code
_entity_poly.pdbx_strand_id
1 'polypeptide(L)'
;LGPEALRGSGGVLLNKKGERFVNELDLRSVVSNAIIEQGDEYPDSGGSKFAFCVLNDAAVRLFGVNSHGFYWNRLGLFVKADTVEKLAALIGCPVENVRNTLGDYEQLSKENRQCPKTRKIVYPCVVGPQGPFYVAFVTPSIHYTMGGCLISPSAEMQLEENTTSPFGHRRPIFGLFGAGEVTGGVHGGNRLGGNSLLECVVFGRIAGDRAATILQKKPVPLSFKTWTTVILREVREGGMYGTGSRVLRFNLPGALQRSGLQLGQFIAIRGEWDGQQLIGYYSPITLPDDLGVIGILARSDKGTLKEWISALEPGDAVEMKGCGGLVIERRFSERYLYFSGHALKKLCLIAGGTGVAPMLQIIRAALKKPFLENIESICLIYAAEDVSELTYRELLEQHQRDSKGKFRSIFVLNRPPPVWTDGVGFIDKKLLSSSVQPPAKDLLVAICGPPIMQRVVKTCLKSLGYDMQLVRTVDEVETQNSSKM
;
A
#
# COMPACT_ATOMS: atom_id res chain seq x y z
N LEU A 1 27.84 -8.87 3.01
CA LEU A 1 27.87 -7.71 3.94
C LEU A 1 29.26 -7.09 4.09
N GLY A 2 30.31 -7.88 4.37
CA GLY A 2 31.69 -7.37 4.53
C GLY A 2 32.13 -6.34 3.47
N PRO A 3 32.03 -6.62 2.16
CA PRO A 3 32.43 -5.67 1.11
C PRO A 3 31.72 -4.32 1.12
N GLU A 4 30.48 -4.24 1.61
CA GLU A 4 29.76 -2.98 1.74
C GLU A 4 30.21 -2.17 2.95
N ALA A 5 30.46 -2.86 4.08
CA ALA A 5 31.04 -2.21 5.24
C ALA A 5 32.46 -1.69 4.95
N LEU A 6 33.27 -2.42 4.17
CA LEU A 6 34.57 -1.94 3.69
C LEU A 6 34.43 -0.63 2.89
N ARG A 7 33.54 -0.61 1.90
CA ARG A 7 33.27 0.61 1.10
C ARG A 7 32.71 1.76 1.95
N GLY A 8 31.80 1.45 2.87
CA GLY A 8 31.23 2.39 3.84
C GLY A 8 32.28 3.00 4.78
N SER A 9 33.39 2.30 4.98
CA SER A 9 34.52 2.73 5.82
C SER A 9 35.63 3.42 5.04
N GLY A 10 35.42 3.70 3.74
CA GLY A 10 36.38 4.37 2.87
C GLY A 10 37.10 3.47 1.87
N GLY A 11 36.75 2.18 1.79
CA GLY A 11 37.27 1.28 0.76
C GLY A 11 36.94 1.77 -0.65
N VAL A 12 37.96 1.90 -1.49
CA VAL A 12 37.86 2.37 -2.87
C VAL A 12 37.87 1.19 -3.83
N LEU A 13 36.99 1.19 -4.84
CA LEU A 13 36.97 0.13 -5.86
C LEU A 13 37.81 0.53 -7.08
N LEU A 14 38.77 -0.31 -7.45
CA LEU A 14 39.61 -0.18 -8.65
C LEU A 14 39.37 -1.35 -9.61
N ASN A 15 39.38 -1.09 -10.92
CA ASN A 15 39.35 -2.11 -11.97
C ASN A 15 40.78 -2.55 -12.36
N LYS A 16 40.93 -3.42 -13.36
CA LYS A 16 42.25 -3.87 -13.87
C LYS A 16 43.12 -2.76 -14.47
N LYS A 17 42.55 -1.58 -14.76
CA LYS A 17 43.31 -0.41 -15.22
C LYS A 17 43.84 0.44 -14.07
N GLY A 18 43.54 0.09 -12.82
CA GLY A 18 43.92 0.87 -11.64
C GLY A 18 43.01 2.07 -11.38
N GLU A 19 41.82 2.10 -11.99
CA GLU A 19 40.94 3.26 -11.97
C GLU A 19 39.65 3.03 -11.19
N ARG A 20 39.14 4.09 -10.55
CA ARG A 20 37.77 4.11 -10.02
C ARG A 20 36.74 4.15 -11.16
N PHE A 21 35.63 3.44 -10.98
CA PHE A 21 34.59 3.29 -12.02
C PHE A 21 33.15 3.44 -11.50
N VAL A 22 32.93 3.52 -10.18
CA VAL A 22 31.59 3.67 -9.58
C VAL A 22 31.66 4.48 -8.29
N ASN A 23 30.54 5.06 -7.86
CA ASN A 23 30.41 5.55 -6.49
C ASN A 23 30.33 4.35 -5.54
N GLU A 24 31.32 4.18 -4.68
CA GLU A 24 31.38 3.04 -3.76
C GLU A 24 30.30 3.09 -2.67
N LEU A 25 29.52 4.17 -2.54
CA LEU A 25 28.40 4.26 -1.59
C LEU A 25 27.03 4.11 -2.27
N ASP A 26 26.99 3.81 -3.56
CA ASP A 26 25.74 3.60 -4.29
C ASP A 26 25.07 2.27 -3.93
N LEU A 27 23.86 2.07 -4.45
CA LEU A 27 23.06 0.86 -4.26
C LEU A 27 23.85 -0.39 -4.67
N ARG A 28 23.62 -1.50 -3.96
CA ARG A 28 24.26 -2.79 -4.24
C ARG A 28 24.06 -3.23 -5.69
N SER A 29 22.89 -2.98 -6.27
CA SER A 29 22.60 -3.27 -7.67
C SER A 29 23.48 -2.47 -8.63
N VAL A 30 23.62 -1.16 -8.39
CA VAL A 30 24.48 -0.27 -9.19
C VAL A 30 25.94 -0.69 -9.11
N VAL A 31 26.46 -0.90 -7.90
CA VAL A 31 27.86 -1.31 -7.69
C VAL A 31 28.13 -2.70 -8.29
N SER A 32 27.19 -3.65 -8.15
CA SER A 32 27.34 -5.00 -8.70
C SER A 32 27.34 -4.97 -10.23
N ASN A 33 26.42 -4.24 -10.85
CA ASN A 33 26.36 -4.08 -12.30
C ASN A 33 27.64 -3.40 -12.82
N ALA A 34 28.11 -2.35 -12.15
CA ALA A 34 29.34 -1.66 -12.55
C ALA A 34 30.59 -2.57 -12.49
N ILE A 35 30.66 -3.49 -11.52
CA ILE A 35 31.72 -4.52 -11.46
C ILE A 35 31.57 -5.52 -12.61
N ILE A 36 30.35 -6.00 -12.89
CA ILE A 36 30.08 -6.93 -14.00
C ILE A 36 30.47 -6.30 -15.35
N GLU A 37 30.14 -5.03 -15.54
CA GLU A 37 30.44 -4.26 -16.76
C GLU A 37 31.94 -4.00 -16.98
N GLN A 38 32.79 -4.14 -15.95
CA GLN A 38 34.25 -4.11 -16.17
C GLN A 38 34.73 -5.31 -17.00
N GLY A 39 34.01 -6.44 -16.94
CA GLY A 39 34.30 -7.64 -17.73
C GLY A 39 35.47 -8.50 -17.22
N ASP A 40 36.27 -7.99 -16.29
CA ASP A 40 37.44 -8.67 -15.70
C ASP A 40 37.03 -9.87 -14.84
N GLU A 41 37.54 -11.06 -15.17
CA GLU A 41 37.25 -12.30 -14.44
C GLU A 41 38.25 -12.55 -13.31
N TYR A 42 37.71 -12.95 -12.16
CA TYR A 42 38.54 -13.44 -11.06
C TYR A 42 39.18 -14.77 -11.50
N PRO A 43 40.50 -14.95 -11.34
CA PRO A 43 41.19 -16.17 -11.76
C PRO A 43 40.51 -17.43 -11.21
N ASP A 44 40.42 -18.46 -12.05
CA ASP A 44 39.87 -19.78 -11.71
C ASP A 44 38.42 -19.78 -11.16
N SER A 45 37.69 -18.68 -11.32
CA SER A 45 36.34 -18.52 -10.76
C SER A 45 35.20 -19.07 -11.62
N GLY A 46 35.51 -19.51 -12.85
CA GLY A 46 34.49 -19.93 -13.82
C GLY A 46 33.58 -18.80 -14.32
N GLY A 47 34.08 -17.55 -14.37
CA GLY A 47 33.37 -16.41 -14.97
C GLY A 47 32.92 -15.31 -14.00
N SER A 48 33.25 -15.41 -12.70
CA SER A 48 32.88 -14.39 -11.71
C SER A 48 33.68 -13.11 -11.96
N LYS A 49 32.98 -11.98 -12.11
CA LYS A 49 33.62 -10.66 -12.30
C LYS A 49 34.06 -10.07 -10.98
N PHE A 50 35.12 -9.26 -10.96
CA PHE A 50 35.64 -8.70 -9.72
C PHE A 50 36.18 -7.28 -9.85
N ALA A 51 36.39 -6.65 -8.70
CA ALA A 51 37.16 -5.42 -8.54
C ALA A 51 38.09 -5.51 -7.33
N PHE A 52 39.07 -4.63 -7.25
CA PHE A 52 39.96 -4.49 -6.09
C PHE A 52 39.35 -3.48 -5.12
N CYS A 53 39.10 -3.88 -3.87
CA CYS A 53 38.71 -2.98 -2.79
C CYS A 53 39.94 -2.60 -1.97
N VAL A 54 40.36 -1.34 -2.08
CA VAL A 54 41.60 -0.82 -1.49
C VAL A 54 41.28 0.01 -0.25
N LEU A 55 41.89 -0.35 0.88
CA LEU A 55 41.83 0.37 2.14
C LEU A 55 43.24 0.87 2.53
N ASN A 56 43.31 1.98 3.26
CA ASN A 56 44.50 2.39 4.00
C ASN A 56 44.25 2.25 5.53
N ASP A 57 45.22 2.64 6.35
CA ASP A 57 45.09 2.59 7.82
C ASP A 57 43.86 3.35 8.35
N ALA A 58 43.51 4.50 7.75
CA ALA A 58 42.34 5.26 8.16
C ALA A 58 41.04 4.49 7.88
N ALA A 59 40.92 3.88 6.70
CA ALA A 59 39.77 3.05 6.35
C ALA A 59 39.67 1.78 7.21
N VAL A 60 40.82 1.16 7.54
CA VAL A 60 40.88 0.00 8.45
C VAL A 60 40.40 0.37 9.87
N ARG A 61 40.78 1.55 10.37
CA ARG A 61 40.30 2.05 11.67
C ARG A 61 38.79 2.27 11.67
N LEU A 62 38.24 2.85 10.61
CA LEU A 62 36.79 3.04 10.46
C LEU A 62 36.02 1.73 10.35
N PHE A 63 36.56 0.73 9.63
CA PHE A 63 35.95 -0.59 9.51
C PHE A 63 36.02 -1.41 10.81
N GLY A 64 36.99 -1.11 11.66
CA GLY A 64 37.27 -1.81 12.91
C GLY A 64 38.48 -2.74 12.76
N VAL A 65 39.54 -2.44 13.53
CA VAL A 65 40.82 -3.16 13.46
C VAL A 65 40.67 -4.66 13.72
N ASN A 66 39.80 -5.05 14.65
CA ASN A 66 39.53 -6.47 14.95
C ASN A 66 38.80 -7.17 13.80
N SER A 67 37.81 -6.49 13.20
CA SER A 67 37.08 -7.00 12.03
C SER A 67 38.02 -7.19 10.85
N HIS A 68 38.87 -6.20 10.56
CA HIS A 68 39.91 -6.29 9.54
C HIS A 68 40.87 -7.45 9.84
N GLY A 69 41.37 -7.55 11.07
CA GLY A 69 42.27 -8.63 11.49
C GLY A 69 41.65 -10.03 11.35
N PHE A 70 40.33 -10.17 11.54
CA PHE A 70 39.62 -11.41 11.25
C PHE A 70 39.62 -11.74 9.76
N TYR A 71 39.16 -10.83 8.89
CA TYR A 71 39.11 -11.10 7.45
C TYR A 71 40.50 -11.28 6.83
N TRP A 72 41.50 -10.58 7.34
CA TRP A 72 42.87 -10.70 6.86
C TRP A 72 43.58 -11.92 7.44
N ASN A 73 43.77 -11.99 8.76
CA ASN A 73 44.65 -13.00 9.36
C ASN A 73 43.97 -14.36 9.53
N ARG A 74 42.65 -14.40 9.70
CA ARG A 74 41.91 -15.68 9.85
C ARG A 74 41.43 -16.24 8.53
N LEU A 75 40.88 -15.38 7.66
CA LEU A 75 40.29 -15.81 6.38
C LEU A 75 41.21 -15.62 5.16
N GLY A 76 42.32 -14.91 5.29
CA GLY A 76 43.27 -14.72 4.18
C GLY A 76 42.74 -13.87 3.04
N LEU A 77 41.72 -13.02 3.26
CA LEU A 77 41.03 -12.30 2.19
C LEU A 77 41.67 -10.96 1.81
N PHE A 78 42.79 -10.60 2.44
CA PHE A 78 43.51 -9.36 2.19
C PHE A 78 44.97 -9.60 1.81
N VAL A 79 45.44 -8.83 0.83
CA VAL A 79 46.85 -8.70 0.48
C VAL A 79 47.32 -7.32 0.88
N LYS A 80 48.46 -7.23 1.57
CA LYS A 80 49.08 -5.96 1.92
C LYS A 80 50.04 -5.50 0.82
N ALA A 81 49.92 -4.25 0.39
CA ALA A 81 50.88 -3.58 -0.48
C ALA A 81 51.41 -2.32 0.23
N ASP A 82 52.70 -2.29 0.57
CA ASP A 82 53.27 -1.17 1.34
C ASP A 82 53.37 0.13 0.54
N THR A 83 53.43 0.05 -0.79
CA THR A 83 53.59 1.22 -1.68
C THR A 83 52.64 1.14 -2.88
N VAL A 84 52.47 2.27 -3.57
CA VAL A 84 51.63 2.35 -4.78
C VAL A 84 52.17 1.48 -5.92
N GLU A 85 53.48 1.30 -6.01
CA GLU A 85 54.14 0.42 -6.98
C GLU A 85 53.76 -1.05 -6.73
N LYS A 86 53.79 -1.48 -5.46
CA LYS A 86 53.35 -2.84 -5.09
C LYS A 86 51.85 -3.03 -5.34
N LEU A 87 51.03 -2.01 -5.09
CA LEU A 87 49.59 -2.04 -5.38
C LEU A 87 49.34 -2.15 -6.90
N ALA A 88 50.02 -1.35 -7.71
CA ALA A 88 49.90 -1.39 -9.16
C ALA A 88 50.38 -2.75 -9.73
N ALA A 89 51.44 -3.32 -9.17
CA ALA A 89 51.93 -4.66 -9.50
C ALA A 89 50.89 -5.75 -9.14
N LEU A 90 50.24 -5.64 -7.98
CA LEU A 90 49.16 -6.56 -7.58
C LEU A 90 47.96 -6.50 -8.54
N ILE A 91 47.61 -5.30 -9.02
CA ILE A 91 46.52 -5.11 -10.00
C ILE A 91 46.93 -5.62 -11.39
N GLY A 92 48.19 -5.40 -11.77
CA GLY A 92 48.72 -5.66 -13.11
C GLY A 92 48.55 -4.47 -14.05
N CYS A 93 48.73 -3.24 -13.55
CA CYS A 93 48.52 -1.99 -14.31
C CYS A 93 49.69 -1.00 -14.14
N PRO A 94 49.77 0.06 -14.98
CA PRO A 94 50.78 1.10 -14.82
C PRO A 94 50.68 1.82 -13.47
N VAL A 95 51.82 2.09 -12.83
CA VAL A 95 51.88 2.74 -11.51
C VAL A 95 51.22 4.12 -11.53
N GLU A 96 51.38 4.88 -12.61
CA GLU A 96 50.77 6.21 -12.75
C GLU A 96 49.24 6.17 -12.68
N ASN A 97 48.58 5.12 -13.19
CA ASN A 97 47.13 5.02 -13.16
C ASN A 97 46.61 4.96 -11.71
N VAL A 98 47.27 4.15 -10.89
CA VAL A 98 46.91 4.01 -9.46
C VAL A 98 47.29 5.28 -8.70
N ARG A 99 48.47 5.86 -8.96
CA ARG A 99 48.93 7.09 -8.32
C ARG A 99 47.98 8.25 -8.59
N ASN A 100 47.60 8.46 -9.86
CA ASN A 100 46.65 9.50 -10.26
C ASN A 100 45.26 9.24 -9.66
N THR A 101 44.77 8.00 -9.71
CA THR A 101 43.44 7.65 -9.18
C THR A 101 43.33 7.91 -7.68
N LEU A 102 44.35 7.54 -6.89
CA LEU A 102 44.36 7.77 -5.45
C LEU A 102 44.70 9.23 -5.10
N GLY A 103 45.53 9.91 -5.91
CA GLY A 103 45.78 11.35 -5.78
C GLY A 103 44.51 12.18 -5.99
N ASP A 104 43.76 11.89 -7.06
CA ASP A 104 42.45 12.51 -7.34
C ASP A 104 41.47 12.27 -6.20
N TYR A 105 41.41 11.04 -5.67
CA TYR A 105 40.54 10.74 -4.52
C TYR A 105 40.94 11.55 -3.29
N GLU A 106 42.23 11.63 -2.98
CA GLU A 106 42.73 12.41 -1.85
C GLU A 106 42.40 13.89 -1.97
N GLN A 107 42.65 14.49 -3.14
CA GLN A 107 42.36 15.91 -3.39
C GLN A 107 40.86 16.19 -3.26
N LEU A 108 40.02 15.40 -3.96
CA LEU A 108 38.56 15.58 -3.92
C LEU A 108 37.98 15.38 -2.53
N SER A 109 38.53 14.43 -1.75
CA SER A 109 38.15 14.17 -0.36
C SER A 109 38.50 15.33 0.56
N LYS A 110 39.72 15.88 0.48
CA LYS A 110 40.15 17.04 1.28
C LYS A 110 39.38 18.32 0.94
N GLU A 111 39.02 18.50 -0.33
CA GLU A 111 38.27 19.66 -0.82
C GLU A 111 36.74 19.51 -0.70
N ASN A 112 36.23 18.34 -0.27
CA ASN A 112 34.80 17.98 -0.26
C ASN A 112 34.10 18.23 -1.61
N ARG A 113 34.78 17.91 -2.72
CA ARG A 113 34.26 18.13 -4.08
C ARG A 113 33.68 16.86 -4.68
N GLN A 114 32.64 17.03 -5.49
CA GLN A 114 32.07 15.92 -6.24
C GLN A 114 33.08 15.36 -7.25
N CYS A 115 33.28 14.04 -7.24
CA CYS A 115 34.08 13.36 -8.25
C CYS A 115 33.42 13.48 -9.64
N PRO A 116 34.08 14.05 -10.66
CA PRO A 116 33.50 14.17 -12.00
C PRO A 116 33.18 12.81 -12.63
N LYS A 117 34.02 11.80 -12.38
CA LYS A 117 33.91 10.45 -12.94
C LYS A 117 32.84 9.60 -12.26
N THR A 118 32.85 9.54 -10.92
CA THR A 118 31.97 8.64 -10.17
C THR A 118 30.78 9.34 -9.53
N ARG A 119 30.69 10.67 -9.61
CA ARG A 119 29.66 11.51 -8.99
C ARG A 119 29.59 11.42 -7.46
N LYS A 120 30.54 10.71 -6.81
CA LYS A 120 30.67 10.59 -5.34
C LYS A 120 30.85 11.97 -4.71
N ILE A 121 30.16 12.22 -3.60
CA ILE A 121 30.24 13.46 -2.81
C ILE A 121 30.57 13.20 -1.32
N VAL A 122 30.43 11.96 -0.84
CA VAL A 122 30.70 11.59 0.56
C VAL A 122 31.95 10.73 0.62
N TYR A 123 32.94 11.14 1.43
CA TYR A 123 34.23 10.49 1.57
C TYR A 123 34.47 10.12 3.05
N PRO A 124 34.31 8.84 3.45
CA PRO A 124 34.45 8.45 4.86
C PRO A 124 35.85 8.74 5.45
N CYS A 125 36.89 8.63 4.63
CA CYS A 125 38.25 9.03 4.94
C CYS A 125 39.01 9.39 3.66
N VAL A 126 40.20 9.96 3.83
CA VAL A 126 41.15 10.22 2.75
C VAL A 126 41.94 8.94 2.45
N VAL A 127 41.85 8.46 1.21
CA VAL A 127 42.68 7.35 0.68
C VAL A 127 43.56 7.91 -0.42
N GLY A 128 44.81 8.22 -0.08
CA GLY A 128 45.81 8.78 -1.00
C GLY A 128 46.79 7.74 -1.53
N PRO A 129 47.78 8.17 -2.33
CA PRO A 129 48.79 7.28 -2.91
C PRO A 129 49.83 6.79 -1.89
N GLN A 130 49.78 7.28 -0.65
CA GLN A 130 50.64 6.82 0.44
C GLN A 130 50.03 5.57 1.08
N GLY A 131 50.79 4.47 1.03
CA GLY A 131 50.44 3.22 1.70
C GLY A 131 50.64 3.28 3.23
N PRO A 132 50.48 2.14 3.92
CA PRO A 132 50.19 0.82 3.36
C PRO A 132 48.75 0.69 2.85
N PHE A 133 48.57 -0.21 1.89
CA PHE A 133 47.28 -0.59 1.34
C PHE A 133 46.92 -2.01 1.76
N TYR A 134 45.65 -2.22 2.09
CA TYR A 134 45.04 -3.52 2.34
C TYR A 134 44.01 -3.77 1.26
N VAL A 135 44.25 -4.78 0.43
CA VAL A 135 43.50 -5.02 -0.80
C VAL A 135 42.73 -6.32 -0.69
N ALA A 136 41.40 -6.24 -0.83
CA ALA A 136 40.53 -7.40 -0.98
C ALA A 136 40.00 -7.49 -2.40
N PHE A 137 39.84 -8.71 -2.91
CA PHE A 137 39.15 -8.97 -4.15
C PHE A 137 37.66 -9.06 -3.85
N VAL A 138 36.84 -8.24 -4.51
CA VAL A 138 35.39 -8.20 -4.30
C VAL A 138 34.66 -8.60 -5.57
N THR A 139 33.73 -9.55 -5.44
CA THR A 139 32.91 -10.07 -6.54
C THR A 139 31.42 -9.96 -6.18
N PRO A 140 30.54 -9.61 -7.13
CA PRO A 140 29.10 -9.66 -6.92
C PRO A 140 28.66 -11.08 -6.56
N SER A 141 27.77 -11.20 -5.57
CA SER A 141 27.24 -12.47 -5.12
C SER A 141 25.77 -12.33 -4.75
N ILE A 142 24.98 -13.38 -4.99
CA ILE A 142 23.58 -13.44 -4.57
C ILE A 142 23.56 -13.63 -3.05
N HIS A 143 23.40 -12.53 -2.33
CA HIS A 143 23.35 -12.53 -0.87
C HIS A 143 21.92 -12.57 -0.32
N TYR A 144 20.97 -11.98 -1.05
CA TYR A 144 19.58 -11.84 -0.64
C TYR A 144 18.73 -11.50 -1.87
N THR A 145 17.52 -12.03 -1.96
CA THR A 145 16.57 -11.61 -2.99
C THR A 145 15.53 -10.67 -2.39
N MET A 146 15.32 -9.49 -2.99
CA MET A 146 14.16 -8.63 -2.64
C MET A 146 12.80 -9.30 -2.93
N GLY A 147 12.83 -10.42 -3.65
CA GLY A 147 11.69 -11.24 -4.00
C GLY A 147 11.19 -12.11 -2.85
N GLY A 148 10.27 -13.00 -3.18
CA GLY A 148 9.48 -13.77 -2.23
C GLY A 148 7.99 -13.57 -2.50
N CYS A 149 7.15 -14.32 -1.80
CA CYS A 149 5.71 -14.19 -1.92
C CYS A 149 5.26 -12.85 -1.33
N LEU A 150 4.49 -12.08 -2.10
CA LEU A 150 3.88 -10.85 -1.59
C LEU A 150 2.94 -11.21 -0.43
N ILE A 151 3.11 -10.52 0.69
CA ILE A 151 2.22 -10.62 1.84
C ILE A 151 1.47 -9.33 2.11
N SER A 152 0.33 -9.43 2.79
CA SER A 152 -0.34 -8.25 3.36
C SER A 152 0.29 -7.83 4.69
N PRO A 153 -0.07 -6.65 5.25
CA PRO A 153 0.30 -6.29 6.63
C PRO A 153 -0.19 -7.28 7.70
N SER A 154 -1.07 -8.22 7.34
CA SER A 154 -1.52 -9.32 8.22
C SER A 154 -0.84 -10.66 7.90
N ALA A 155 0.31 -10.61 7.24
CA ALA A 155 1.10 -11.77 6.84
C ALA A 155 0.39 -12.75 5.89
N GLU A 156 -0.73 -12.37 5.27
CA GLU A 156 -1.46 -13.25 4.35
C GLU A 156 -0.75 -13.31 3.00
N MET A 157 -0.48 -14.52 2.49
CA MET A 157 0.06 -14.68 1.13
C MET A 157 -0.95 -14.18 0.09
N GLN A 158 -0.50 -13.42 -0.90
CA GLN A 158 -1.37 -12.81 -1.90
C GLN A 158 -1.43 -13.65 -3.19
N LEU A 159 -2.62 -13.73 -3.80
CA LEU A 159 -2.81 -14.22 -5.17
C LEU A 159 -2.19 -13.24 -6.18
N GLU A 160 -1.89 -13.73 -7.39
CA GLU A 160 -1.39 -12.92 -8.50
C GLU A 160 -2.40 -11.85 -8.99
N GLU A 161 -1.90 -10.78 -9.62
CA GLU A 161 -2.64 -9.56 -9.96
C GLU A 161 -3.88 -9.76 -10.81
N ASN A 162 -3.94 -10.79 -11.65
CA ASN A 162 -5.13 -11.07 -12.46
C ASN A 162 -6.39 -11.44 -11.62
N THR A 163 -6.28 -11.37 -10.29
CA THR A 163 -7.36 -11.43 -9.32
C THR A 163 -7.61 -10.10 -8.59
N THR A 164 -7.41 -8.95 -9.24
CA THR A 164 -7.66 -7.63 -8.62
C THR A 164 -9.06 -7.54 -8.02
N SER A 165 -9.12 -7.24 -6.71
CA SER A 165 -10.31 -6.56 -6.21
C SER A 165 -10.35 -5.20 -6.91
N PRO A 166 -11.52 -4.77 -7.42
CA PRO A 166 -11.78 -3.39 -7.82
C PRO A 166 -11.03 -2.33 -6.99
N PHE A 167 -10.99 -2.46 -5.67
CA PHE A 167 -10.46 -1.42 -4.79
C PHE A 167 -8.94 -1.44 -4.59
N GLY A 168 -8.18 -2.08 -5.49
CA GLY A 168 -6.70 -2.00 -5.49
C GLY A 168 -6.01 -2.94 -4.50
N HIS A 169 -6.67 -4.02 -4.06
CA HIS A 169 -6.05 -4.99 -3.16
C HIS A 169 -6.08 -6.39 -3.75
N ARG A 170 -4.94 -7.07 -3.65
CA ARG A 170 -4.81 -8.48 -3.98
C ARG A 170 -5.62 -9.31 -2.96
N ARG A 171 -6.10 -10.46 -3.42
CA ARG A 171 -6.85 -11.38 -2.57
C ARG A 171 -5.87 -12.31 -1.86
N PRO A 172 -6.07 -12.62 -0.58
CA PRO A 172 -5.23 -13.59 0.10
C PRO A 172 -5.50 -15.02 -0.41
N ILE A 173 -4.48 -15.87 -0.37
CA ILE A 173 -4.65 -17.32 -0.39
C ILE A 173 -5.19 -17.72 1.00
N PHE A 174 -6.32 -18.43 1.03
CA PHE A 174 -6.98 -18.72 2.29
C PHE A 174 -6.14 -19.61 3.20
N GLY A 175 -5.98 -19.16 4.45
CA GLY A 175 -5.26 -19.90 5.50
C GLY A 175 -3.75 -19.97 5.30
N LEU A 176 -3.19 -19.30 4.28
CA LEU A 176 -1.75 -19.32 4.01
C LEU A 176 -1.11 -18.00 4.43
N PHE A 177 -0.22 -18.08 5.41
CA PHE A 177 0.53 -16.95 5.96
C PHE A 177 2.03 -17.13 5.71
N GLY A 178 2.77 -16.03 5.60
CA GLY A 178 4.20 -16.02 5.35
C GLY A 178 4.94 -15.01 6.22
N ALA A 179 6.18 -15.37 6.62
CA ALA A 179 7.11 -14.48 7.32
C ALA A 179 8.56 -14.87 6.99
N GLY A 180 9.48 -13.91 7.01
CA GLY A 180 10.90 -14.13 6.76
C GLY A 180 11.25 -14.30 5.28
N GLU A 181 12.33 -15.02 4.98
CA GLU A 181 12.95 -15.13 3.63
C GLU A 181 11.98 -15.60 2.52
N VAL A 182 10.89 -16.29 2.86
CA VAL A 182 9.86 -16.68 1.89
C VAL A 182 9.03 -15.50 1.38
N THR A 183 9.06 -14.36 2.08
CA THR A 183 8.20 -13.19 1.81
C THR A 183 8.92 -12.11 1.01
N GLY A 184 8.16 -11.38 0.20
CA GLY A 184 8.66 -10.30 -0.64
C GLY A 184 7.84 -9.01 -0.50
N GLY A 185 8.43 -7.89 -0.93
CA GLY A 185 7.78 -6.58 -0.96
C GLY A 185 7.83 -5.78 0.35
N VAL A 186 8.17 -6.40 1.48
CA VAL A 186 8.26 -5.75 2.81
C VAL A 186 9.33 -4.67 2.86
N HIS A 187 10.38 -4.80 2.06
CA HIS A 187 11.52 -3.88 2.04
C HIS A 187 11.44 -2.80 0.94
N GLY A 188 10.32 -2.73 0.19
CA GLY A 188 10.19 -1.82 -0.94
C GLY A 188 11.19 -2.10 -2.07
N GLY A 189 11.61 -1.07 -2.79
CA GLY A 189 12.50 -1.20 -3.96
C GLY A 189 13.96 -1.56 -3.64
N ASN A 190 14.42 -1.34 -2.39
CA ASN A 190 15.78 -1.65 -1.97
C ASN A 190 15.84 -1.93 -0.45
N ARG A 191 16.46 -3.04 -0.06
CA ARG A 191 16.54 -3.44 1.35
C ARG A 191 17.65 -2.68 2.08
N LEU A 192 17.28 -2.06 3.20
CA LEU A 192 18.22 -1.50 4.16
C LEU A 192 18.94 -2.63 4.92
N GLY A 193 20.21 -2.46 5.27
CA GLY A 193 20.91 -3.43 6.11
C GLY A 193 20.33 -3.50 7.53
N GLY A 194 20.37 -4.68 8.17
CA GLY A 194 20.06 -4.84 9.58
C GLY A 194 18.58 -5.00 9.96
N ASN A 195 17.66 -5.04 9.00
CA ASN A 195 16.22 -5.12 9.26
C ASN A 195 15.60 -6.53 9.10
N SER A 196 16.32 -7.52 8.55
CA SER A 196 15.75 -8.85 8.27
C SER A 196 15.31 -9.60 9.53
N LEU A 197 16.11 -9.57 10.62
CA LEU A 197 15.70 -10.19 11.87
C LEU A 197 14.46 -9.52 12.48
N LEU A 198 14.35 -8.19 12.35
CA LEU A 198 13.17 -7.46 12.80
C LEU A 198 11.94 -7.84 11.98
N GLU A 199 12.08 -7.95 10.65
CA GLU A 199 11.04 -8.41 9.73
C GLU A 199 10.56 -9.83 10.08
N CYS A 200 11.48 -10.78 10.29
CA CYS A 200 11.16 -12.12 10.79
C CYS A 200 10.38 -12.10 12.11
N VAL A 201 10.77 -11.27 13.08
CA VAL A 201 10.09 -11.20 14.38
C VAL A 201 8.70 -10.59 14.27
N VAL A 202 8.57 -9.47 13.55
CA VAL A 202 7.28 -8.76 13.39
C VAL A 202 6.30 -9.62 12.61
N PHE A 203 6.65 -10.06 11.41
CA PHE A 203 5.75 -10.86 10.59
C PHE A 203 5.60 -12.28 11.09
N GLY A 204 6.59 -12.84 11.78
CA GLY A 204 6.46 -14.15 12.43
C GLY A 204 5.41 -14.15 13.54
N ARG A 205 5.39 -13.10 14.37
CA ARG A 205 4.31 -12.91 15.38
C ARG A 205 2.95 -12.71 14.73
N ILE A 206 2.86 -11.82 13.74
CA ILE A 206 1.60 -11.57 13.02
C ILE A 206 1.10 -12.85 12.35
N ALA A 207 1.95 -13.57 11.61
CA ALA A 207 1.59 -14.83 10.94
C ALA A 207 1.11 -15.87 11.95
N GLY A 208 1.81 -16.04 13.07
CA GLY A 208 1.42 -16.95 14.15
C GLY A 208 0.06 -16.61 14.75
N ASP A 209 -0.15 -15.35 15.13
CA ASP A 209 -1.41 -14.86 15.71
C ASP A 209 -2.58 -15.00 14.73
N ARG A 210 -2.36 -14.67 13.45
CA ARG A 210 -3.38 -14.79 12.40
C ARG A 210 -3.69 -16.25 12.06
N ALA A 211 -2.69 -17.12 12.04
CA ALA A 211 -2.89 -18.55 11.86
C ALA A 211 -3.67 -19.18 13.03
N ALA A 212 -3.32 -18.82 14.27
CA ALA A 212 -4.02 -19.29 15.47
C ALA A 212 -5.49 -18.85 15.52
N THR A 213 -5.81 -17.73 14.87
CA THR A 213 -7.16 -17.17 14.85
C THR A 213 -8.01 -17.61 13.64
N ILE A 214 -7.52 -18.51 12.77
CA ILE A 214 -8.31 -19.06 11.66
C ILE A 214 -9.61 -19.70 12.18
N LEU A 215 -9.50 -20.54 13.22
CA LEU A 215 -10.62 -21.26 13.82
C LEU A 215 -11.21 -20.44 14.98
N GLN A 216 -12.18 -19.59 14.67
CA GLN A 216 -12.94 -18.88 15.70
C GLN A 216 -14.15 -19.69 16.16
N LYS A 217 -14.39 -19.71 17.48
CA LYS A 217 -15.61 -20.30 18.07
C LYS A 217 -16.88 -19.58 17.61
N LYS A 218 -16.82 -18.25 17.53
CA LYS A 218 -17.92 -17.42 17.03
C LYS A 218 -17.80 -17.31 15.51
N PRO A 219 -18.82 -17.67 14.71
CA PRO A 219 -18.72 -17.61 13.26
C PRO A 219 -18.69 -16.18 12.72
N VAL A 220 -19.31 -15.24 13.45
CA VAL A 220 -19.48 -13.84 13.06
C VAL A 220 -18.91 -12.91 14.13
N PRO A 221 -17.97 -12.01 13.80
CA PRO A 221 -17.32 -11.15 14.78
C PRO A 221 -18.22 -10.01 15.22
N LEU A 222 -18.79 -9.25 14.28
CA LEU A 222 -19.57 -8.06 14.61
C LEU A 222 -20.98 -8.45 15.05
N SER A 223 -21.36 -7.93 16.21
CA SER A 223 -22.70 -8.07 16.77
C SER A 223 -23.45 -6.74 16.64
N PHE A 224 -24.77 -6.77 16.63
CA PHE A 224 -25.62 -5.57 16.71
C PHE A 224 -25.92 -5.16 18.16
N LYS A 225 -25.57 -6.02 19.12
CA LYS A 225 -25.84 -5.84 20.55
C LYS A 225 -24.58 -5.58 21.37
N THR A 226 -23.45 -6.15 20.95
CA THR A 226 -22.19 -6.14 21.71
C THR A 226 -21.06 -5.58 20.86
N TRP A 227 -20.09 -4.94 21.52
CA TRP A 227 -18.88 -4.45 20.89
C TRP A 227 -17.88 -5.59 20.70
N THR A 228 -17.07 -5.50 19.64
CA THR A 228 -16.02 -6.46 19.30
C THR A 228 -14.73 -5.71 19.04
N THR A 229 -13.66 -6.07 19.76
CA THR A 229 -12.33 -5.51 19.51
C THR A 229 -11.79 -5.97 18.16
N VAL A 230 -11.27 -5.02 17.39
CA VAL A 230 -10.57 -5.25 16.12
C VAL A 230 -9.28 -4.44 16.11
N ILE A 231 -8.29 -4.90 15.34
CA ILE A 231 -6.97 -4.26 15.28
C ILE A 231 -6.81 -3.54 13.95
N LEU A 232 -6.39 -2.28 13.97
CA LEU A 232 -6.05 -1.52 12.78
C LEU A 232 -4.87 -2.21 12.08
N ARG A 233 -5.12 -2.71 10.87
CA ARG A 233 -4.16 -3.43 10.03
C ARG A 233 -3.34 -2.48 9.19
N GLU A 234 -4.01 -1.50 8.57
CA GLU A 234 -3.36 -0.58 7.65
C GLU A 234 -4.17 0.71 7.49
N VAL A 235 -3.45 1.79 7.21
CA VAL A 235 -3.98 3.09 6.80
C VAL A 235 -3.46 3.39 5.39
N ARG A 236 -4.32 3.96 4.55
CA ARG A 236 -3.98 4.42 3.19
C ARG A 236 -4.57 5.80 2.96
N GLU A 237 -3.77 6.69 2.40
CA GLU A 237 -4.13 8.07 2.12
C GLU A 237 -3.42 8.60 0.87
N GLY A 238 -3.89 9.72 0.32
CA GLY A 238 -3.33 10.33 -0.88
C GLY A 238 -3.71 9.64 -2.20
N GLY A 239 -3.32 10.24 -3.32
CA GLY A 239 -3.59 9.71 -4.67
C GLY A 239 -5.07 9.37 -4.89
N MET A 240 -5.34 8.11 -5.26
CA MET A 240 -6.70 7.61 -5.52
C MET A 240 -7.66 7.70 -4.32
N TYR A 241 -7.16 7.89 -3.09
CA TYR A 241 -8.02 8.00 -1.91
C TYR A 241 -8.63 9.40 -1.76
N GLY A 242 -8.14 10.42 -2.48
CA GLY A 242 -8.62 11.80 -2.41
C GLY A 242 -8.05 12.60 -1.24
N THR A 243 -7.93 13.92 -1.42
CA THR A 243 -7.39 14.84 -0.40
C THR A 243 -8.21 14.79 0.88
N GLY A 244 -7.53 14.67 2.01
CA GLY A 244 -8.16 14.61 3.32
C GLY A 244 -8.92 13.30 3.58
N SER A 245 -8.97 12.36 2.66
CA SER A 245 -9.58 11.05 2.87
C SER A 245 -8.54 10.01 3.25
N ARG A 246 -8.94 9.07 4.12
CA ARG A 246 -8.13 7.92 4.51
C ARG A 246 -8.98 6.65 4.49
N VAL A 247 -8.37 5.56 4.07
CA VAL A 247 -8.93 4.23 4.16
C VAL A 247 -8.27 3.51 5.32
N LEU A 248 -9.06 3.17 6.33
CA LEU A 248 -8.62 2.39 7.47
C LEU A 248 -9.17 0.98 7.32
N ARG A 249 -8.32 -0.01 7.58
CA ARG A 249 -8.70 -1.42 7.50
C ARG A 249 -8.33 -2.12 8.75
N PHE A 250 -9.25 -2.92 9.25
CA PHE A 250 -9.12 -3.58 10.53
C PHE A 250 -9.17 -5.09 10.33
N ASN A 251 -8.31 -5.79 11.05
CA ASN A 251 -8.39 -7.23 11.19
C ASN A 251 -9.60 -7.58 12.04
N LEU A 252 -10.51 -8.37 11.47
CA LEU A 252 -11.49 -9.09 12.25
C LEU A 252 -10.77 -10.11 13.16
N PRO A 253 -11.34 -10.47 14.32
CA PRO A 253 -10.75 -11.40 15.26
C PRO A 253 -10.25 -12.70 14.60
N GLY A 254 -11.03 -13.28 13.70
CA GLY A 254 -10.62 -14.43 12.90
C GLY A 254 -10.24 -14.09 11.47
N ALA A 255 -9.15 -14.66 10.99
CA ALA A 255 -8.65 -14.42 9.63
C ALA A 255 -9.56 -14.93 8.51
N LEU A 256 -10.45 -15.89 8.79
CA LEU A 256 -11.45 -16.38 7.83
C LEU A 256 -12.89 -15.98 8.17
N GLN A 257 -13.10 -15.09 9.16
CA GLN A 257 -14.43 -14.62 9.49
C GLN A 257 -14.94 -13.64 8.43
N ARG A 258 -16.24 -13.72 8.16
CA ARG A 258 -16.98 -12.67 7.46
C ARG A 258 -17.43 -11.63 8.48
N SER A 259 -17.59 -10.37 8.08
CA SER A 259 -17.97 -9.28 9.00
C SER A 259 -19.23 -9.57 9.83
N GLY A 260 -20.21 -10.27 9.24
CA GLY A 260 -21.55 -10.48 9.83
C GLY A 260 -22.60 -9.46 9.43
N LEU A 261 -22.20 -8.47 8.62
CA LEU A 261 -23.10 -7.45 8.11
C LEU A 261 -23.83 -7.96 6.86
N GLN A 262 -24.86 -7.23 6.47
CA GLN A 262 -25.45 -7.29 5.15
C GLN A 262 -24.97 -6.11 4.29
N LEU A 263 -25.18 -6.21 2.98
CA LEU A 263 -24.76 -5.17 2.04
C LEU A 263 -25.55 -3.88 2.31
N GLY A 264 -24.84 -2.77 2.52
CA GLY A 264 -25.42 -1.45 2.82
C GLY A 264 -25.51 -1.12 4.32
N GLN A 265 -25.31 -2.08 5.22
CA GLN A 265 -25.29 -1.81 6.66
C GLN A 265 -24.01 -1.11 7.07
N PHE A 266 -24.10 -0.25 8.08
CA PHE A 266 -22.96 0.50 8.62
C PHE A 266 -22.54 -0.03 9.99
N ILE A 267 -21.40 0.48 10.50
CA ILE A 267 -20.85 0.12 11.80
C ILE A 267 -20.72 1.35 12.69
N ALA A 268 -20.75 1.13 13.99
CA ALA A 268 -20.23 2.07 14.98
C ALA A 268 -18.82 1.64 15.37
N ILE A 269 -17.92 2.60 15.49
CA ILE A 269 -16.56 2.43 16.01
C ILE A 269 -16.46 3.30 17.25
N ARG A 270 -15.97 2.73 18.35
CA ARG A 270 -15.68 3.48 19.56
C ARG A 270 -14.26 3.29 20.06
N GLY A 271 -13.79 4.28 20.80
CA GLY A 271 -12.52 4.25 21.50
C GLY A 271 -12.47 5.36 22.54
N GLU A 272 -11.38 5.37 23.28
CA GLU A 272 -11.08 6.40 24.27
C GLU A 272 -10.05 7.37 23.69
N TRP A 273 -10.30 8.67 23.86
CA TRP A 273 -9.38 9.73 23.47
C TRP A 273 -9.43 10.83 24.52
N ASP A 274 -8.28 11.11 25.14
CA ASP A 274 -8.17 12.13 26.20
C ASP A 274 -9.24 11.97 27.30
N GLY A 275 -9.47 10.72 27.75
CA GLY A 275 -10.48 10.36 28.75
C GLY A 275 -11.93 10.42 28.28
N GLN A 276 -12.20 10.82 27.03
CA GLN A 276 -13.54 10.86 26.45
C GLN A 276 -13.82 9.59 25.63
N GLN A 277 -15.03 9.04 25.82
CA GLN A 277 -15.54 7.96 24.96
C GLN A 277 -16.11 8.55 23.67
N LEU A 278 -15.45 8.25 22.55
CA LEU A 278 -15.86 8.71 21.23
C LEU A 278 -16.57 7.58 20.49
N ILE A 279 -17.66 7.90 19.79
CA ILE A 279 -18.39 6.97 18.93
C ILE A 279 -18.59 7.61 17.56
N GLY A 280 -18.12 6.94 16.50
CA GLY A 280 -18.32 7.33 15.12
C GLY A 280 -19.05 6.26 14.32
N TYR A 281 -19.77 6.68 13.29
CA TYR A 281 -20.53 5.79 12.41
C TYR A 281 -19.93 5.80 11.00
N TYR A 282 -19.66 4.63 10.46
CA TYR A 282 -18.95 4.45 9.19
C TYR A 282 -19.58 3.35 8.36
N SER A 283 -19.75 3.60 7.07
CA SER A 283 -20.12 2.56 6.12
C SER A 283 -18.87 1.82 5.65
N PRO A 284 -18.83 0.49 5.75
CA PRO A 284 -17.71 -0.28 5.21
C PRO A 284 -17.63 -0.18 3.68
N ILE A 285 -16.42 -0.12 3.15
CA ILE A 285 -16.13 -0.23 1.71
C ILE A 285 -15.80 -1.67 1.30
N THR A 286 -15.46 -2.54 2.26
CA THR A 286 -15.30 -3.98 2.08
C THR A 286 -16.64 -4.67 1.93
N LEU A 287 -16.72 -5.76 1.16
CA LEU A 287 -17.95 -6.55 1.09
C LEU A 287 -18.18 -7.30 2.40
N PRO A 288 -19.43 -7.64 2.75
CA PRO A 288 -19.69 -8.42 3.95
C PRO A 288 -19.01 -9.80 3.98
N ASP A 289 -18.75 -10.38 2.81
CA ASP A 289 -18.04 -11.66 2.58
C ASP A 289 -16.53 -11.54 2.40
N ASP A 290 -15.95 -10.34 2.48
CA ASP A 290 -14.50 -10.20 2.55
C ASP A 290 -14.02 -10.84 3.86
N LEU A 291 -13.08 -11.78 3.75
CA LEU A 291 -12.64 -12.58 4.88
C LEU A 291 -11.58 -11.84 5.72
N GLY A 292 -11.72 -11.90 7.03
CA GLY A 292 -10.71 -11.46 8.00
C GLY A 292 -10.50 -9.96 8.11
N VAL A 293 -11.20 -9.16 7.30
CA VAL A 293 -10.97 -7.72 7.19
C VAL A 293 -12.28 -6.95 7.09
N ILE A 294 -12.30 -5.75 7.68
CA ILE A 294 -13.31 -4.74 7.44
C ILE A 294 -12.63 -3.39 7.19
N GLY A 295 -13.02 -2.70 6.12
CA GLY A 295 -12.43 -1.43 5.72
C GLY A 295 -13.46 -0.31 5.71
N ILE A 296 -13.07 0.88 6.16
CA ILE A 296 -13.88 2.10 6.15
C ILE A 296 -13.19 3.19 5.35
N LEU A 297 -13.97 4.19 4.93
CA LEU A 297 -13.48 5.47 4.44
C LEU A 297 -13.78 6.54 5.49
N ALA A 298 -12.75 7.24 5.94
CA ALA A 298 -12.85 8.38 6.85
C ALA A 298 -12.32 9.65 6.15
N ARG A 299 -12.90 10.81 6.48
CA ARG A 299 -12.34 12.11 6.06
C ARG A 299 -11.81 12.87 7.26
N SER A 300 -10.73 13.58 7.00
CA SER A 300 -10.04 14.53 7.87
C SER A 300 -10.84 15.83 7.83
N ASP A 301 -11.58 16.13 8.90
CA ASP A 301 -12.09 17.47 9.16
C ASP A 301 -12.09 17.72 10.68
N LYS A 302 -12.56 18.90 11.12
CA LYS A 302 -12.46 19.36 12.51
C LYS A 302 -13.39 18.60 13.45
N GLY A 303 -12.87 18.21 14.62
CA GLY A 303 -13.64 17.62 15.71
C GLY A 303 -12.96 16.40 16.33
N THR A 304 -13.21 16.18 17.63
CA THR A 304 -12.52 15.18 18.46
C THR A 304 -12.56 13.76 17.87
N LEU A 305 -13.72 13.34 17.35
CA LEU A 305 -13.88 12.02 16.70
C LEU A 305 -12.94 11.83 15.50
N LYS A 306 -12.74 12.86 14.69
CA LYS A 306 -11.96 12.76 13.45
C LYS A 306 -10.48 12.98 13.66
N GLU A 307 -10.11 13.77 14.67
CA GLU A 307 -8.74 13.86 15.18
C GLU A 307 -8.28 12.51 15.73
N TRP A 308 -9.12 11.85 16.55
CA TRP A 308 -8.85 10.51 17.04
C TRP A 308 -8.69 9.49 15.91
N ILE A 309 -9.65 9.41 14.98
CA ILE A 309 -9.57 8.49 13.83
C ILE A 309 -8.34 8.77 12.95
N SER A 310 -7.93 10.02 12.86
CA SER A 310 -6.74 10.45 12.12
C SER A 310 -5.43 10.09 12.81
N ALA A 311 -5.45 9.88 14.13
CA ALA A 311 -4.29 9.53 14.94
C ALA A 311 -4.08 8.02 15.10
N LEU A 312 -5.03 7.20 14.63
CA LEU A 312 -4.91 5.74 14.71
C LEU A 312 -3.76 5.23 13.83
N GLU A 313 -2.91 4.38 14.40
CA GLU A 313 -1.79 3.73 13.74
C GLU A 313 -1.99 2.21 13.61
N PRO A 314 -1.40 1.56 12.58
CA PRO A 314 -1.40 0.10 12.50
C PRO A 314 -0.91 -0.56 13.79
N GLY A 315 -1.73 -1.45 14.35
CA GLY A 315 -1.53 -2.06 15.67
C GLY A 315 -2.53 -1.59 16.73
N ASP A 316 -3.14 -0.41 16.56
CA ASP A 316 -4.13 0.11 17.49
C ASP A 316 -5.40 -0.74 17.53
N ALA A 317 -5.97 -0.88 18.73
CA ALA A 317 -7.22 -1.58 18.95
C ALA A 317 -8.40 -0.60 19.03
N VAL A 318 -9.48 -0.91 18.33
CA VAL A 318 -10.76 -0.20 18.45
C VAL A 318 -11.89 -1.20 18.66
N GLU A 319 -13.03 -0.72 19.16
CA GLU A 319 -14.22 -1.55 19.32
C GLU A 319 -15.25 -1.25 18.25
N MET A 320 -15.79 -2.29 17.61
CA MET A 320 -16.76 -2.20 16.53
C MET A 320 -18.07 -2.90 16.84
N LYS A 321 -19.17 -2.35 16.34
CA LYS A 321 -20.51 -2.92 16.44
C LYS A 321 -21.29 -2.71 15.14
N GLY A 322 -22.00 -3.73 14.69
CA GLY A 322 -22.95 -3.61 13.57
C GLY A 322 -24.08 -2.64 13.93
N CYS A 323 -24.44 -1.79 12.99
CA CYS A 323 -25.59 -0.89 13.06
C CYS A 323 -26.56 -1.20 11.93
N GLY A 324 -27.75 -0.60 11.97
CA GLY A 324 -28.76 -0.77 10.92
C GLY A 324 -28.34 -0.15 9.57
N GLY A 325 -29.32 0.46 8.91
CA GLY A 325 -29.14 1.08 7.61
C GLY A 325 -29.71 0.24 6.48
N LEU A 326 -29.23 0.47 5.27
CA LEU A 326 -29.72 -0.19 4.07
C LEU A 326 -29.41 -1.69 4.10
N VAL A 327 -30.42 -2.53 3.87
CA VAL A 327 -30.26 -3.98 3.81
C VAL A 327 -30.56 -4.44 2.39
N ILE A 328 -29.52 -4.59 1.57
CA ILE A 328 -29.63 -5.20 0.24
C ILE A 328 -29.29 -6.68 0.37
N GLU A 329 -30.31 -7.52 0.26
CA GLU A 329 -30.15 -8.97 0.27
C GLU A 329 -29.43 -9.43 -1.02
N ARG A 330 -28.47 -10.33 -0.85
CA ARG A 330 -27.72 -10.91 -1.98
C ARG A 330 -28.10 -12.37 -2.12
N ARG A 331 -29.09 -12.67 -2.95
CA ARG A 331 -29.60 -14.03 -3.13
C ARG A 331 -28.82 -14.74 -4.24
N PHE A 332 -27.77 -15.45 -3.88
CA PHE A 332 -26.85 -16.08 -4.85
C PHE A 332 -27.50 -17.18 -5.70
N SER A 333 -28.46 -17.93 -5.15
CA SER A 333 -29.21 -18.96 -5.88
C SER A 333 -30.07 -18.34 -7.00
N GLU A 334 -30.76 -17.25 -6.68
CA GLU A 334 -31.59 -16.48 -7.62
C GLU A 334 -30.76 -15.56 -8.51
N ARG A 335 -29.52 -15.26 -8.11
CA ARG A 335 -28.59 -14.33 -8.77
C ARG A 335 -29.07 -12.87 -8.81
N TYR A 336 -30.02 -12.49 -7.96
CA TYR A 336 -30.53 -11.12 -7.84
C TYR A 336 -30.09 -10.44 -6.54
N LEU A 337 -29.97 -9.12 -6.60
CA LEU A 337 -29.99 -8.26 -5.43
C LEU A 337 -31.45 -7.96 -5.09
N TYR A 338 -31.79 -7.94 -3.81
CA TYR A 338 -33.14 -7.67 -3.33
C TYR A 338 -33.14 -6.53 -2.31
N PHE A 339 -34.17 -5.70 -2.35
CA PHE A 339 -34.42 -4.68 -1.32
C PHE A 339 -35.91 -4.66 -0.97
N SER A 340 -36.25 -4.83 0.31
CA SER A 340 -37.61 -4.93 0.83
C SER A 340 -38.54 -5.83 -0.02
N GLY A 341 -38.02 -6.98 -0.48
CA GLY A 341 -38.76 -7.94 -1.33
C GLY A 341 -38.74 -7.68 -2.84
N HIS A 342 -38.19 -6.56 -3.30
CA HIS A 342 -38.08 -6.22 -4.73
C HIS A 342 -36.78 -6.75 -5.32
N ALA A 343 -36.87 -7.53 -6.41
CA ALA A 343 -35.71 -7.89 -7.22
C ALA A 343 -35.19 -6.64 -7.95
N LEU A 344 -33.93 -6.28 -7.71
CA LEU A 344 -33.31 -5.09 -8.27
C LEU A 344 -32.62 -5.42 -9.58
N LYS A 345 -32.92 -4.61 -10.59
CA LYS A 345 -32.19 -4.60 -11.87
C LYS A 345 -31.47 -3.29 -12.12
N LYS A 346 -31.92 -2.21 -11.46
CA LYS A 346 -31.36 -0.88 -11.62
C LYS A 346 -30.97 -0.31 -10.26
N LEU A 347 -29.84 0.38 -10.23
CA LEU A 347 -29.35 1.07 -9.04
C LEU A 347 -29.06 2.53 -9.39
N CYS A 348 -29.62 3.46 -8.62
CA CYS A 348 -29.25 4.87 -8.66
C CYS A 348 -28.63 5.22 -7.31
N LEU A 349 -27.36 5.59 -7.33
CA LEU A 349 -26.53 5.79 -6.15
C LEU A 349 -26.16 7.27 -6.09
N ILE A 350 -26.48 7.96 -5.01
CA ILE A 350 -26.27 9.40 -4.87
C ILE A 350 -25.41 9.65 -3.63
N ALA A 351 -24.18 10.10 -3.87
CA ALA A 351 -23.15 10.29 -2.85
C ALA A 351 -22.75 11.77 -2.73
N GLY A 352 -22.48 12.22 -1.50
CA GLY A 352 -21.80 13.48 -1.21
C GLY A 352 -20.65 13.28 -0.21
N GLY A 353 -19.42 13.66 -0.58
CA GLY A 353 -18.24 13.49 0.27
C GLY A 353 -18.01 12.04 0.69
N THR A 354 -17.85 11.77 2.01
CA THR A 354 -17.69 10.39 2.54
C THR A 354 -18.88 9.48 2.27
N GLY A 355 -20.04 10.02 1.89
CA GLY A 355 -21.22 9.24 1.51
C GLY A 355 -21.02 8.34 0.29
N VAL A 356 -19.86 8.44 -0.40
CA VAL A 356 -19.48 7.47 -1.43
C VAL A 356 -19.19 6.09 -0.87
N ALA A 357 -18.78 5.95 0.39
CA ALA A 357 -18.36 4.68 1.00
C ALA A 357 -19.36 3.51 0.85
N PRO A 358 -20.65 3.66 1.23
CA PRO A 358 -21.64 2.60 0.99
C PRO A 358 -21.88 2.36 -0.51
N MET A 359 -21.78 3.41 -1.35
CA MET A 359 -21.98 3.28 -2.80
C MET A 359 -20.87 2.44 -3.42
N LEU A 360 -19.62 2.60 -2.99
CA LEU A 360 -18.50 1.77 -3.41
C LEU A 360 -18.75 0.29 -3.09
N GLN A 361 -19.26 -0.01 -1.89
CA GLN A 361 -19.61 -1.36 -1.46
C GLN A 361 -20.71 -1.96 -2.35
N ILE A 362 -21.76 -1.19 -2.63
CA ILE A 362 -22.90 -1.61 -3.46
C ILE A 362 -22.47 -1.84 -4.91
N ILE A 363 -21.73 -0.91 -5.51
CA ILE A 363 -21.18 -1.03 -6.88
C ILE A 363 -20.34 -2.30 -6.99
N ARG A 364 -19.45 -2.55 -6.02
CA ARG A 364 -18.62 -3.75 -5.98
C ARG A 364 -19.44 -5.03 -5.95
N ALA A 365 -20.52 -5.06 -5.18
CA ALA A 365 -21.38 -6.23 -5.08
C ALA A 365 -22.17 -6.46 -6.38
N ALA A 366 -22.72 -5.40 -6.95
CA ALA A 366 -23.55 -5.44 -8.15
C ALA A 366 -22.73 -5.78 -9.42
N LEU A 367 -21.50 -5.30 -9.53
CA LEU A 367 -20.60 -5.60 -10.65
C LEU A 367 -19.87 -6.95 -10.54
N LYS A 368 -20.15 -7.76 -9.51
CA LYS A 368 -19.57 -9.09 -9.32
C LYS A 368 -20.55 -10.17 -9.80
N LYS A 369 -20.03 -11.21 -10.47
CA LYS A 369 -20.83 -12.43 -10.75
C LYS A 369 -21.31 -13.06 -9.42
N PRO A 370 -22.53 -13.61 -9.35
CA PRO A 370 -23.48 -13.77 -10.47
C PRO A 370 -24.40 -12.54 -10.70
N PHE A 371 -24.41 -11.55 -9.80
CA PHE A 371 -25.36 -10.43 -9.85
C PHE A 371 -25.23 -9.56 -11.10
N LEU A 372 -24.00 -9.39 -11.60
CA LEU A 372 -23.72 -8.65 -12.84
C LEU A 372 -24.58 -9.10 -14.03
N GLU A 373 -25.01 -10.37 -14.07
CA GLU A 373 -25.85 -10.91 -15.16
C GLU A 373 -27.23 -10.25 -15.18
N ASN A 374 -27.83 -9.99 -14.01
CA ASN A 374 -29.18 -9.45 -13.87
C ASN A 374 -29.25 -7.93 -13.69
N ILE A 375 -28.11 -7.28 -13.43
CA ILE A 375 -28.04 -5.82 -13.39
C ILE A 375 -28.14 -5.26 -14.81
N GLU A 376 -29.14 -4.41 -15.04
CA GLU A 376 -29.37 -3.67 -16.28
C GLU A 376 -28.58 -2.35 -16.29
N SER A 377 -28.63 -1.59 -15.19
CA SER A 377 -27.89 -0.32 -15.09
C SER A 377 -27.59 0.11 -13.66
N ILE A 378 -26.45 0.75 -13.46
CA ILE A 378 -26.02 1.40 -12.23
C ILE A 378 -25.61 2.82 -12.59
N CYS A 379 -26.24 3.83 -12.00
CA CYS A 379 -25.85 5.22 -12.13
C CYS A 379 -25.37 5.74 -10.77
N LEU A 380 -24.15 6.29 -10.71
CA LEU A 380 -23.61 6.96 -9.55
C LEU A 380 -23.56 8.47 -9.83
N ILE A 381 -24.24 9.28 -9.03
CA ILE A 381 -23.96 10.71 -8.90
C ILE A 381 -23.08 10.90 -7.66
N TYR A 382 -21.88 11.46 -7.83
CA TYR A 382 -20.94 11.71 -6.74
C TYR A 382 -20.58 13.20 -6.67
N ALA A 383 -21.11 13.88 -5.65
CA ALA A 383 -20.85 15.29 -5.37
C ALA A 383 -19.66 15.48 -4.42
N ALA A 384 -18.80 16.44 -4.75
CA ALA A 384 -17.67 16.87 -3.92
C ALA A 384 -17.37 18.37 -4.13
N GLU A 385 -16.50 18.95 -3.29
CA GLU A 385 -16.17 20.37 -3.41
C GLU A 385 -15.31 20.65 -4.65
N ASP A 386 -14.27 19.85 -4.85
CA ASP A 386 -13.37 19.93 -6.01
C ASP A 386 -12.85 18.54 -6.39
N VAL A 387 -12.11 18.48 -7.50
CA VAL A 387 -11.66 17.22 -8.09
C VAL A 387 -10.75 16.41 -7.17
N SER A 388 -10.02 17.08 -6.27
CA SER A 388 -9.05 16.44 -5.39
C SER A 388 -9.73 15.64 -4.28
N GLU A 389 -10.99 15.96 -3.95
CA GLU A 389 -11.76 15.25 -2.93
C GLU A 389 -12.44 13.97 -3.44
N LEU A 390 -12.43 13.71 -4.75
CA LEU A 390 -13.09 12.54 -5.34
C LEU A 390 -12.32 11.24 -5.05
N THR A 391 -12.60 10.66 -3.88
CA THR A 391 -12.10 9.32 -3.50
C THR A 391 -12.52 8.24 -4.50
N TYR A 392 -11.55 7.41 -4.92
CA TYR A 392 -11.68 6.32 -5.88
C TYR A 392 -12.17 6.74 -7.28
N ARG A 393 -11.95 7.99 -7.70
CA ARG A 393 -12.36 8.48 -9.01
C ARG A 393 -11.86 7.61 -10.17
N GLU A 394 -10.54 7.38 -10.23
CA GLU A 394 -9.91 6.60 -11.31
C GLU A 394 -10.48 5.18 -11.40
N LEU A 395 -10.79 4.59 -10.24
CA LEU A 395 -11.42 3.28 -10.14
C LEU A 395 -12.86 3.30 -10.65
N LEU A 396 -13.65 4.31 -10.30
CA LEU A 396 -15.01 4.47 -10.82
C LEU A 396 -15.00 4.65 -12.34
N GLU A 397 -14.08 5.46 -12.86
CA GLU A 397 -13.89 5.62 -14.31
C GLU A 397 -13.46 4.31 -14.98
N GLN A 398 -12.62 3.50 -14.32
CA GLN A 398 -12.25 2.16 -14.80
C GLN A 398 -13.45 1.22 -14.85
N HIS A 399 -14.26 1.18 -13.79
CA HIS A 399 -15.50 0.40 -13.81
C HIS A 399 -16.46 0.83 -14.90
N GLN A 400 -16.56 2.14 -15.17
CA GLN A 400 -17.42 2.63 -16.24
C GLN A 400 -16.96 2.05 -17.58
N ARG A 401 -15.66 2.05 -17.87
CA ARG A 401 -15.07 1.45 -19.08
C ARG A 401 -15.30 -0.07 -19.14
N ASP A 402 -15.07 -0.78 -18.04
CA ASP A 402 -15.11 -2.25 -18.02
C ASP A 402 -16.54 -2.83 -18.01
N SER A 403 -17.53 -2.04 -17.58
CA SER A 403 -18.92 -2.49 -17.38
C SER A 403 -19.73 -2.69 -18.67
N LYS A 404 -19.17 -2.37 -19.86
CA LYS A 404 -19.88 -2.40 -21.15
C LYS A 404 -21.20 -1.61 -21.13
N GLY A 405 -21.19 -0.43 -20.52
CA GLY A 405 -22.34 0.48 -20.43
C GLY A 405 -23.31 0.20 -19.27
N LYS A 406 -23.10 -0.85 -18.47
CA LYS A 406 -23.94 -1.13 -17.30
C LYS A 406 -23.69 -0.18 -16.13
N PHE A 407 -22.51 0.41 -16.00
CA PHE A 407 -22.17 1.37 -14.95
C PHE A 407 -21.80 2.72 -15.55
N ARG A 408 -22.39 3.78 -14.99
CA ARG A 408 -22.08 5.17 -15.30
C ARG A 408 -21.86 5.96 -14.02
N SER A 409 -20.80 6.76 -13.98
CA SER A 409 -20.53 7.74 -12.93
C SER A 409 -20.66 9.17 -13.46
N ILE A 410 -21.23 10.04 -12.65
CA ILE A 410 -21.44 11.46 -12.91
C ILE A 410 -20.90 12.20 -11.69
N PHE A 411 -19.81 12.90 -11.87
CA PHE A 411 -19.15 13.67 -10.83
C PHE A 411 -19.70 15.10 -10.83
N VAL A 412 -20.09 15.60 -9.66
CA VAL A 412 -20.67 16.94 -9.51
C VAL A 412 -19.77 17.77 -8.61
N LEU A 413 -19.21 18.87 -9.13
CA LEU A 413 -18.24 19.68 -8.39
C LEU A 413 -18.75 21.11 -8.13
N ASN A 414 -18.51 21.64 -6.93
CA ASN A 414 -18.75 23.05 -6.63
C ASN A 414 -17.69 23.96 -7.26
N ARG A 415 -16.41 23.52 -7.24
CA ARG A 415 -15.25 24.24 -7.77
C ARG A 415 -14.56 23.39 -8.84
N PRO A 416 -15.16 23.25 -10.03
CA PRO A 416 -14.58 22.45 -11.12
C PRO A 416 -13.31 23.10 -11.71
N PRO A 417 -12.38 22.30 -12.26
CA PRO A 417 -11.29 22.83 -13.08
C PRO A 417 -11.79 23.38 -14.43
N PRO A 418 -11.01 24.20 -15.16
CA PRO A 418 -11.44 24.88 -16.40
C PRO A 418 -11.96 23.98 -17.54
N VAL A 419 -11.67 22.68 -17.54
CA VAL A 419 -12.05 21.71 -18.59
C VAL A 419 -13.03 20.65 -18.05
N TRP A 420 -13.85 21.01 -17.08
CA TRP A 420 -14.83 20.10 -16.49
C TRP A 420 -16.11 20.02 -17.33
N THR A 421 -16.48 18.80 -17.71
CA THR A 421 -17.62 18.53 -18.61
C THR A 421 -18.78 17.83 -17.93
N ASP A 422 -18.62 17.43 -16.67
CA ASP A 422 -19.64 16.71 -15.91
C ASP A 422 -20.50 17.70 -15.10
N GLY A 423 -21.16 17.25 -14.02
CA GLY A 423 -22.03 18.11 -13.21
C GLY A 423 -21.28 19.24 -12.50
N VAL A 424 -21.94 20.39 -12.34
CA VAL A 424 -21.43 21.56 -11.59
C VAL A 424 -22.49 22.03 -10.58
N GLY A 425 -22.05 22.33 -9.36
CA GLY A 425 -22.88 22.85 -8.27
C GLY A 425 -23.60 21.75 -7.49
N PHE A 426 -24.90 21.93 -7.26
CA PHE A 426 -25.71 21.04 -6.42
C PHE A 426 -26.43 19.96 -7.23
N ILE A 427 -26.72 18.84 -6.58
CA ILE A 427 -27.62 17.81 -7.13
C ILE A 427 -29.05 18.33 -7.08
N ASP A 428 -29.55 18.81 -8.22
CA ASP A 428 -30.87 19.42 -8.35
C ASP A 428 -31.85 18.55 -9.18
N LYS A 429 -33.10 19.02 -9.31
CA LYS A 429 -34.12 18.33 -10.09
C LYS A 429 -33.75 18.18 -11.56
N LYS A 430 -33.07 19.17 -12.14
CA LYS A 430 -32.68 19.17 -13.55
C LYS A 430 -31.68 18.04 -13.81
N LEU A 431 -30.61 17.98 -13.03
CA LEU A 431 -29.60 16.94 -13.11
C LEU A 431 -30.21 15.55 -12.91
N LEU A 432 -31.04 15.37 -11.88
CA LEU A 432 -31.71 14.09 -11.63
C LEU A 432 -32.58 13.69 -12.83
N SER A 433 -33.39 14.60 -13.37
CA SER A 433 -34.27 14.29 -14.50
C SER A 433 -33.54 13.95 -15.80
N SER A 434 -32.35 14.52 -16.04
CA SER A 434 -31.61 14.32 -17.28
C SER A 434 -30.63 13.15 -17.25
N SER A 435 -30.20 12.75 -16.06
CA SER A 435 -28.96 11.98 -15.92
C SER A 435 -29.10 10.65 -15.18
N VAL A 436 -30.19 10.43 -14.44
CA VAL A 436 -30.46 9.14 -13.78
C VAL A 436 -31.57 8.37 -14.49
N GLN A 437 -31.70 7.07 -14.18
CA GLN A 437 -32.72 6.21 -14.75
C GLN A 437 -34.13 6.69 -14.36
N PRO A 438 -35.13 6.60 -15.25
CA PRO A 438 -36.51 6.99 -14.93
C PRO A 438 -37.09 6.10 -13.81
N PRO A 439 -38.16 6.55 -13.12
CA PRO A 439 -38.86 5.75 -12.11
C PRO A 439 -39.22 4.35 -12.62
N ALA A 440 -38.88 3.32 -11.84
CA ALA A 440 -39.19 1.92 -12.15
C ALA A 440 -39.35 1.11 -10.85
N LYS A 441 -40.13 0.02 -10.91
CA LYS A 441 -40.41 -0.87 -9.76
C LYS A 441 -39.22 -1.73 -9.33
N ASP A 442 -38.18 -1.80 -10.15
CA ASP A 442 -36.94 -2.58 -9.98
C ASP A 442 -35.71 -1.68 -9.78
N LEU A 443 -35.94 -0.38 -9.51
CA LEU A 443 -34.91 0.63 -9.28
C LEU A 443 -34.83 1.00 -7.80
N LEU A 444 -33.70 0.68 -7.18
CA LEU A 444 -33.36 1.21 -5.84
C LEU A 444 -32.57 2.51 -6.01
N VAL A 445 -33.03 3.57 -5.33
CA VAL A 445 -32.28 4.82 -5.18
C VAL A 445 -31.70 4.89 -3.77
N ALA A 446 -30.37 4.80 -3.65
CA ALA A 446 -29.67 4.90 -2.37
C ALA A 446 -28.94 6.25 -2.26
N ILE A 447 -29.12 6.95 -1.14
CA ILE A 447 -28.59 8.30 -0.92
C ILE A 447 -27.71 8.30 0.34
N CYS A 448 -26.51 8.87 0.26
CA CYS A 448 -25.66 9.09 1.43
C CYS A 448 -24.82 10.35 1.27
N GLY A 449 -24.82 11.22 2.29
CA GLY A 449 -24.11 12.49 2.29
C GLY A 449 -24.74 13.48 3.28
N PRO A 450 -24.42 14.78 3.20
CA PRO A 450 -24.91 15.77 4.15
C PRO A 450 -26.45 15.81 4.26
N PRO A 451 -27.03 16.02 5.45
CA PRO A 451 -28.49 15.99 5.64
C PRO A 451 -29.29 16.92 4.72
N ILE A 452 -28.72 18.09 4.40
CA ILE A 452 -29.34 19.05 3.46
C ILE A 452 -29.46 18.43 2.06
N MET A 453 -28.37 17.82 1.57
CA MET A 453 -28.36 17.13 0.27
C MET A 453 -29.40 16.02 0.25
N GLN A 454 -29.46 15.19 1.29
CA GLN A 454 -30.44 14.09 1.37
C GLN A 454 -31.88 14.61 1.25
N ARG A 455 -32.24 15.67 1.99
CA ARG A 455 -33.59 16.26 1.96
C ARG A 455 -33.95 16.82 0.58
N VAL A 456 -33.02 17.56 -0.05
CA VAL A 456 -33.23 18.15 -1.38
C VAL A 456 -33.41 17.05 -2.42
N VAL A 457 -32.52 16.06 -2.46
CA VAL A 457 -32.58 14.95 -3.40
C VAL A 457 -33.88 14.15 -3.25
N LYS A 458 -34.30 13.79 -2.03
CA LYS A 458 -35.57 13.08 -1.79
C LYS A 458 -36.77 13.90 -2.28
N THR A 459 -36.76 15.22 -2.07
CA THR A 459 -37.84 16.10 -2.54
C THR A 459 -37.91 16.14 -4.06
N CYS A 460 -36.75 16.26 -4.73
CA CYS A 460 -36.67 16.23 -6.18
C CYS A 460 -37.17 14.89 -6.75
N LEU A 461 -36.70 13.75 -6.21
CA LEU A 461 -37.11 12.41 -6.64
C LEU A 461 -38.61 12.18 -6.43
N LYS A 462 -39.17 12.59 -5.29
CA LYS A 462 -40.62 12.55 -5.06
C LYS A 462 -41.38 13.34 -6.13
N SER A 463 -40.90 14.52 -6.49
CA SER A 463 -41.51 15.36 -7.53
C SER A 463 -41.33 14.83 -8.96
N LEU A 464 -40.42 13.87 -9.16
CA LEU A 464 -40.17 13.19 -10.43
C LEU A 464 -40.91 11.84 -10.51
N GLY A 465 -41.68 11.46 -9.48
CA GLY A 465 -42.51 10.26 -9.49
C GLY A 465 -41.79 8.97 -9.11
N TYR A 466 -40.62 9.05 -8.43
CA TYR A 466 -39.95 7.86 -7.91
C TYR A 466 -40.76 7.22 -6.77
N ASP A 467 -40.69 5.89 -6.68
CA ASP A 467 -41.29 5.15 -5.59
C ASP A 467 -40.51 5.41 -4.30
N MET A 468 -41.14 6.12 -3.36
CA MET A 468 -40.50 6.51 -2.11
C MET A 468 -40.23 5.33 -1.16
N GLN A 469 -40.78 4.14 -1.42
CA GLN A 469 -40.39 2.92 -0.71
C GLN A 469 -39.01 2.42 -1.16
N LEU A 470 -38.63 2.71 -2.41
CA LEU A 470 -37.34 2.37 -3.03
C LEU A 470 -36.36 3.55 -3.07
N VAL A 471 -36.69 4.71 -2.48
CA VAL A 471 -35.78 5.85 -2.30
C VAL A 471 -35.38 5.95 -0.84
N ARG A 472 -34.15 5.52 -0.52
CA ARG A 472 -33.68 5.35 0.86
C ARG A 472 -32.37 6.08 1.11
N THR A 473 -32.25 6.69 2.28
CA THR A 473 -30.95 7.10 2.78
C THR A 473 -30.28 5.91 3.49
N VAL A 474 -28.96 5.84 3.45
CA VAL A 474 -28.22 4.69 4.02
C VAL A 474 -28.38 4.60 5.54
N ASP A 475 -28.61 5.72 6.22
CA ASP A 475 -28.78 5.84 7.66
C ASP A 475 -30.23 5.63 8.15
N GLU A 476 -31.21 5.53 7.24
CA GLU A 476 -32.60 5.22 7.61
C GLU A 476 -32.72 3.77 8.09
N VAL A 477 -33.20 3.58 9.33
CA VAL A 477 -33.59 2.26 9.84
C VAL A 477 -34.84 1.80 9.09
N GLU A 478 -34.85 0.57 8.61
CA GLU A 478 -36.07 -0.06 8.09
C GLU A 478 -37.11 -0.09 9.22
N THR A 479 -38.23 0.61 9.05
CA THR A 479 -39.42 0.32 9.85
C THR A 479 -39.79 -1.10 9.50
N GLN A 480 -39.60 -2.04 10.43
CA GLN A 480 -40.13 -3.39 10.30
C GLN A 480 -41.63 -3.25 10.06
N ASN A 481 -42.05 -3.35 8.80
CA ASN A 481 -43.46 -3.50 8.48
C ASN A 481 -43.88 -4.77 9.19
N SER A 482 -44.81 -4.59 10.13
CA SER A 482 -45.52 -5.62 10.84
C SER A 482 -46.26 -6.52 9.85
N SER A 483 -45.56 -7.45 9.20
CA SER A 483 -46.18 -8.61 8.59
C SER A 483 -46.42 -9.65 9.69
N LYS A 484 -47.34 -9.32 10.60
CA LYS A 484 -48.20 -10.31 11.22
C LYS A 484 -49.48 -10.32 10.38
N MET A 485 -49.53 -11.18 9.37
CA MET A 485 -50.76 -11.85 8.95
C MET A 485 -50.40 -13.30 8.69
#